data_AF-A0A9E2G825-F1
#
_entry.id   AF-A0A9E2G825-F1
#
_cell.length_a   1.000
_cell.length_b   1.000
_cell.length_c   1.000
_cell.angle_alpha   90.00
_cell.angle_beta   90.00
_cell.angle_gamma   90.00
#
_symmetry.space_group_name_H-M   'P 1'
#
loop_
_entity.id
_entity.type
_entity.pdbx_description
1 polymer ?
#
loop_
_entity_poly.entity_id
_entity_poly.type
_entity_poly.pdbx_seq_one_letter_code
_entity_poly.pdbx_strand_id
1 'polypeptide(L)'
;MTLLGHHQVVQIGPEHLSGYIACYRQIYGEAEAWNEFRKCSNEDCGRKWSITQWAQHLIEQQETGGFVDHCSTCNSLVKDFWPAEDVQEHITNDVLNNPHGLGFVLLNGTQVIGFIHGYEIDVDEFESTKNGIPGLANAIEWWLGNGWRDKNAKVFYQAELGVLAPYYGKGFGKILTGLRLLKTVEAGYDIGIFRTNPEAKSLILG
;
A
#
# COMPACT_ATOMS: atom_id res chain seq x y z
N MET A 1 -2.69 -9.44 -20.61
CA MET A 1 -1.25 -9.18 -20.55
C MET A 1 -0.93 -8.01 -21.48
N THR A 2 -0.47 -6.89 -20.94
CA THR A 2 -0.01 -5.74 -21.73
C THR A 2 1.51 -5.70 -21.62
N LEU A 3 2.21 -5.86 -22.75
CA LEU A 3 3.67 -5.87 -22.79
C LEU A 3 4.20 -4.44 -22.98
N LEU A 4 5.12 -4.01 -22.11
CA LEU A 4 5.86 -2.75 -22.23
C LEU A 4 7.36 -3.07 -22.23
N GLY A 5 7.83 -3.69 -23.31
CA GLY A 5 9.18 -4.24 -23.39
C GLY A 5 9.35 -5.44 -22.45
N HIS A 6 10.34 -5.39 -21.56
CA HIS A 6 10.58 -6.42 -20.53
C HIS A 6 9.63 -6.36 -19.33
N HIS A 7 8.73 -5.37 -19.31
CA HIS A 7 7.79 -5.18 -18.22
C HIS A 7 6.42 -5.78 -18.55
N GLN A 8 5.82 -6.43 -17.56
CA GLN A 8 4.52 -7.08 -17.67
C GLN A 8 3.63 -6.68 -16.51
N VAL A 9 2.34 -6.46 -16.78
CA VAL A 9 1.33 -6.35 -15.74
C VAL A 9 0.47 -7.60 -15.77
N VAL A 10 0.39 -8.28 -14.63
CA VAL A 10 -0.37 -9.53 -14.45
C VAL A 10 -1.22 -9.45 -13.19
N GLN A 11 -2.30 -10.23 -13.15
CA GLN A 11 -3.14 -10.35 -11.96
C GLN A 11 -2.34 -11.02 -10.84
N ILE A 12 -2.56 -10.59 -9.60
CA ILE A 12 -1.90 -11.20 -8.45
C ILE A 12 -2.39 -12.64 -8.27
N GLY A 13 -1.44 -13.55 -8.18
CA GLY A 13 -1.62 -14.97 -7.90
C GLY A 13 -0.67 -15.42 -6.79
N PRO A 14 -0.87 -16.61 -6.19
CA PRO A 14 -0.05 -17.12 -5.10
C PRO A 14 1.46 -17.13 -5.40
N GLU A 15 1.83 -17.38 -6.65
CA GLU A 15 3.21 -17.39 -7.15
C GLU A 15 3.91 -16.02 -7.03
N HIS A 16 3.15 -14.94 -6.88
CA HIS A 16 3.69 -13.58 -6.78
C HIS A 16 3.89 -13.11 -5.33
N LEU A 17 3.37 -13.83 -4.32
CA LEU A 17 3.29 -13.37 -2.93
C LEU A 17 4.66 -12.95 -2.36
N SER A 18 5.68 -13.80 -2.52
CA SER A 18 7.02 -13.49 -2.00
C SER A 18 7.60 -12.21 -2.62
N GLY A 19 7.44 -12.04 -3.94
CA GLY A 19 7.88 -10.83 -4.65
C GLY A 19 7.06 -9.60 -4.24
N TYR A 20 5.75 -9.75 -4.08
CA TYR A 20 4.85 -8.70 -3.61
C TYR A 20 5.26 -8.20 -2.22
N ILE A 21 5.46 -9.11 -1.25
CA ILE A 21 5.83 -8.75 0.13
C ILE A 21 7.17 -8.02 0.16
N ALA A 22 8.16 -8.51 -0.58
CA ALA A 22 9.46 -7.85 -0.69
C ALA A 22 9.34 -6.44 -1.28
N CYS A 23 8.56 -6.29 -2.36
CA CYS A 23 8.31 -5.01 -3.01
C CYS A 23 7.55 -4.04 -2.08
N TYR A 24 6.50 -4.51 -1.39
CA TYR A 24 5.70 -3.73 -0.44
C TYR A 24 6.56 -3.14 0.66
N ARG A 25 7.33 -3.98 1.34
CA ARG A 25 8.20 -3.55 2.45
C ARG A 25 9.29 -2.58 1.98
N GLN A 26 9.80 -2.75 0.77
CA GLN A 26 10.78 -1.84 0.21
C GLN A 26 10.15 -0.47 -0.09
N ILE A 27 8.97 -0.42 -0.72
CA ILE A 27 8.31 0.86 -1.08
C ILE A 27 7.99 1.69 0.16
N TYR A 28 7.34 1.09 1.14
CA TYR A 28 6.92 1.80 2.36
C TYR A 28 8.08 1.98 3.36
N GLY A 29 9.12 1.14 3.26
CA GLY A 29 10.34 1.29 4.04
C GLY A 29 11.31 2.35 3.51
N GLU A 30 11.44 2.52 2.20
CA GLU A 30 12.32 3.54 1.60
C GLU A 30 11.76 4.95 1.73
N ALA A 31 10.44 5.11 1.63
CA ALA A 31 9.81 6.40 1.63
C ALA A 31 9.76 7.03 3.04
N GLU A 32 10.54 8.10 3.22
CA GLU A 32 10.58 8.88 4.47
C GLU A 32 9.22 9.48 4.88
N ALA A 33 8.30 9.64 3.93
CA ALA A 33 6.93 10.06 4.22
C ALA A 33 6.15 9.04 5.05
N TRP A 34 6.56 7.76 5.01
CA TRP A 34 5.88 6.66 5.70
C TRP A 34 6.69 6.15 6.90
N ASN A 35 8.03 6.03 6.76
CA ASN A 35 8.93 5.48 7.78
C ASN A 35 8.51 4.07 8.25
N GLU A 36 8.03 3.24 7.32
CA GLU A 36 7.43 1.95 7.64
C GLU A 36 8.39 0.79 7.37
N PHE A 37 9.67 0.96 7.73
CA PHE A 37 10.63 -0.14 7.69
C PHE A 37 10.72 -0.84 9.05
N ARG A 38 11.03 -0.08 10.11
CA ARG A 38 11.13 -0.58 11.48
C ARG A 38 10.31 0.26 12.44
N LYS A 39 9.85 -0.35 13.54
CA LYS A 39 9.18 0.36 14.65
C LYS A 39 9.63 -0.14 16.01
N CYS A 40 9.57 0.73 17.00
CA CYS A 40 9.82 0.35 18.38
C CYS A 40 8.66 -0.53 18.87
N SER A 41 8.97 -1.61 19.60
CA SER A 41 7.94 -2.48 20.17
C SER A 41 7.18 -1.85 21.33
N ASN A 42 7.69 -0.75 21.90
CA ASN A 42 6.99 0.03 22.91
C ASN A 42 6.12 1.09 22.22
N GLU A 43 4.80 0.92 22.32
CA GLU A 43 3.82 1.79 21.67
C GLU A 43 3.89 3.24 22.19
N ASP A 44 4.23 3.44 23.46
CA ASP A 44 4.38 4.79 24.05
C ASP A 44 5.58 5.55 23.47
N CYS A 45 6.58 4.83 22.95
CA CYS A 45 7.73 5.45 22.31
C CYS A 45 7.39 5.99 20.91
N GLY A 46 6.52 5.29 20.17
CA GLY A 46 6.04 5.71 18.86
C GLY A 46 7.10 5.83 17.75
N ARG A 47 8.38 5.55 18.03
CA ARG A 47 9.48 5.68 17.06
C ARG A 47 9.36 4.68 15.93
N LYS A 48 9.65 5.19 14.73
CA LYS A 48 9.60 4.49 13.44
C LYS A 48 10.82 4.92 12.63
N TRP A 49 11.27 4.05 11.73
CA TRP A 49 12.42 4.31 10.88
C TRP A 49 12.11 3.92 9.43
N SER A 50 12.53 4.75 8.48
CA SER A 50 12.78 4.33 7.10
C SER A 50 14.04 3.46 6.99
N ILE A 51 14.30 2.87 5.83
CA ILE A 51 15.53 2.10 5.56
C ILE A 51 16.78 2.97 5.79
N THR A 52 16.78 4.20 5.29
CA THR A 52 17.92 5.13 5.44
C THR A 52 18.13 5.52 6.91
N GLN A 53 17.06 5.86 7.62
CA GLN A 53 17.12 6.19 9.05
C GLN A 53 17.56 4.99 9.90
N TRP A 54 17.14 3.78 9.53
CA TRP A 54 17.56 2.57 10.21
C TRP A 54 19.05 2.28 10.00
N ALA A 55 19.56 2.45 8.78
CA ALA A 55 20.99 2.33 8.51
C ALA A 55 21.81 3.31 9.36
N GLN A 56 21.34 4.56 9.49
CA GLN A 56 21.97 5.55 10.35
C GLN A 56 21.92 5.15 11.83
N HIS A 57 20.77 4.69 12.33
CA HIS A 57 20.62 4.18 13.69
C HIS A 57 21.60 3.04 13.99
N LEU A 58 21.81 2.11 13.05
CA LEU A 58 22.75 1.00 13.22
C LEU A 58 24.19 1.48 13.38
N ILE A 59 24.61 2.47 12.60
CA ILE A 59 25.95 3.09 12.70
C ILE A 59 26.12 3.71 14.09
N GLU A 60 25.14 4.51 14.54
CA GLU A 60 25.16 5.18 15.85
C GLU A 60 25.22 4.18 17.02
N GLN A 61 24.44 3.09 16.96
CA GLN A 61 24.50 2.04 17.98
C GLN A 61 25.87 1.36 18.01
N GLN A 62 26.47 1.09 16.85
CA GLN A 62 27.79 0.47 16.77
C GLN A 62 28.90 1.38 17.35
N GLU A 63 28.85 2.69 17.09
CA GLU A 63 29.81 3.66 17.61
C GLU A 63 29.69 3.89 19.11
N THR A 64 28.47 3.80 19.66
CA THR A 64 28.19 4.06 21.08
C THR A 64 28.21 2.80 21.96
N GLY A 65 28.41 1.62 21.36
CA GLY A 65 28.38 0.33 22.07
C GLY A 65 26.98 -0.11 22.49
N GLY A 66 25.94 0.43 21.84
CA GLY A 66 24.54 0.06 22.08
C GLY A 66 24.11 -1.22 21.36
N PHE A 67 22.89 -1.67 21.63
CA PHE A 67 22.32 -2.88 21.03
C PHE A 67 21.63 -2.53 19.70
N VAL A 68 22.10 -3.14 18.61
CA VAL A 68 21.63 -2.88 17.23
C VAL A 68 20.15 -3.19 16.99
N ASP A 69 19.55 -4.02 17.84
CA ASP A 69 18.16 -4.47 17.80
C ASP A 69 17.25 -3.74 18.80
N HIS A 70 17.77 -2.73 19.51
CA HIS A 70 17.01 -1.97 20.50
C HIS A 70 16.87 -0.49 20.12
N CYS A 71 15.74 0.09 20.57
CA CYS A 71 15.47 1.51 20.43
C CYS A 71 16.39 2.31 21.36
N SER A 72 17.11 3.29 20.81
CA SER A 72 18.08 4.12 21.54
C SER A 72 17.47 4.96 22.66
N THR A 73 16.15 5.11 22.73
CA THR A 73 15.47 5.96 23.73
C THR A 73 14.84 5.20 24.86
N CYS A 74 14.21 4.05 24.60
CA CYS A 74 13.50 3.29 25.62
C CYS A 74 14.05 1.88 25.82
N ASN A 75 15.13 1.53 25.12
CA ASN A 75 15.78 0.22 25.18
C ASN A 75 14.81 -0.96 24.99
N SER A 76 13.73 -0.76 24.26
CA SER A 76 12.81 -1.82 23.85
C SER A 76 13.21 -2.36 22.49
N LEU A 77 12.86 -3.61 22.20
CA LEU A 77 13.17 -4.24 20.92
C LEU A 77 12.60 -3.45 19.74
N VAL A 78 13.35 -3.43 18.64
CA VAL A 78 12.90 -2.92 17.36
C VAL A 78 12.38 -4.11 16.53
N LYS A 79 11.24 -3.91 15.89
CA LYS A 79 10.57 -4.93 15.06
C LYS A 79 10.36 -4.40 13.65
N ASP A 80 10.06 -5.30 12.72
CA ASP A 80 9.51 -4.90 11.42
C ASP A 80 8.24 -4.05 11.61
N PHE A 81 8.13 -2.99 10.82
CA PHE A 81 6.90 -2.20 10.83
C PHE A 81 5.74 -3.03 10.31
N TRP A 82 5.96 -3.63 9.13
CA TRP A 82 5.10 -4.62 8.48
C TRP A 82 5.82 -5.98 8.45
N PRO A 83 5.49 -6.89 9.40
CA PRO A 83 5.88 -8.29 9.31
C PRO A 83 5.46 -8.91 7.98
N ALA A 84 6.25 -9.88 7.49
CA ALA A 84 5.95 -10.53 6.21
C ALA A 84 4.62 -11.30 6.25
N GLU A 85 4.30 -11.88 7.41
CA GLU A 85 3.07 -12.63 7.64
C GLU A 85 1.85 -11.70 7.53
N ASP A 86 1.91 -10.52 8.15
CA ASP A 86 0.83 -9.53 8.12
C ASP A 86 0.56 -9.05 6.67
N VAL A 87 1.61 -8.74 5.91
CA VAL A 87 1.46 -8.34 4.49
C VAL A 87 0.87 -9.47 3.66
N GLN A 88 1.30 -10.71 3.91
CA GLN A 88 0.75 -11.89 3.23
C GLN A 88 -0.72 -12.09 3.56
N GLU A 89 -1.09 -11.98 4.83
CA GLU A 89 -2.47 -12.12 5.29
C GLU A 89 -3.37 -11.07 4.64
N HIS A 90 -2.95 -9.80 4.65
CA HIS A 90 -3.68 -8.72 4.00
C HIS A 90 -3.91 -9.00 2.51
N ILE A 91 -2.87 -9.27 1.72
CA ILE A 91 -3.06 -9.49 0.28
C ILE A 91 -3.85 -10.77 -0.02
N THR A 92 -3.74 -11.78 0.85
CA THR A 92 -4.51 -13.02 0.72
C THR A 92 -5.99 -12.74 0.95
N ASN A 93 -6.33 -11.98 2.00
CA ASN A 93 -7.71 -11.64 2.32
C ASN A 93 -8.30 -10.63 1.37
N ASP A 94 -7.53 -9.64 0.91
CA ASP A 94 -8.03 -8.54 0.08
C ASP A 94 -8.19 -8.94 -1.39
N VAL A 95 -7.38 -9.89 -1.88
CA VAL A 95 -7.32 -10.24 -3.30
C VAL A 95 -7.48 -11.74 -3.56
N LEU A 96 -6.67 -12.60 -2.94
CA LEU A 96 -6.63 -14.02 -3.33
C LEU A 96 -7.88 -14.80 -2.91
N ASN A 97 -8.40 -14.50 -1.72
CA ASN A 97 -9.59 -15.14 -1.15
C ASN A 97 -10.86 -14.29 -1.31
N ASN A 98 -10.74 -13.04 -1.79
CA ASN A 98 -11.88 -12.16 -1.97
C ASN A 98 -12.36 -12.18 -3.42
N PRO A 99 -13.58 -12.69 -3.70
CA PRO A 99 -14.13 -12.68 -5.05
C PRO A 99 -14.39 -11.26 -5.61
N HIS A 100 -14.40 -10.25 -4.74
CA HIS A 100 -14.54 -8.84 -5.05
C HIS A 100 -13.21 -8.08 -4.95
N GLY A 101 -12.09 -8.80 -4.81
CA GLY A 101 -10.74 -8.26 -4.82
C GLY A 101 -10.20 -8.09 -6.24
N LEU A 102 -9.53 -6.97 -6.50
CA LEU A 102 -8.80 -6.72 -7.75
C LEU A 102 -7.37 -6.33 -7.42
N GLY A 103 -6.40 -7.10 -7.92
CA GLY A 103 -4.99 -6.85 -7.67
C GLY A 103 -4.11 -7.20 -8.86
N PHE A 104 -3.13 -6.34 -9.12
CA PHE A 104 -2.14 -6.52 -10.18
C PHE A 104 -0.72 -6.26 -9.66
N VAL A 105 0.24 -7.03 -10.18
CA VAL A 105 1.67 -6.77 -10.01
C VAL A 105 2.29 -6.33 -11.33
N LEU A 106 3.25 -5.43 -11.22
CA LEU A 106 4.15 -5.04 -12.29
C LEU A 106 5.45 -5.84 -12.15
N LEU A 107 5.81 -6.56 -13.20
CA LEU A 107 6.99 -7.39 -13.28
C LEU A 107 8.07 -6.74 -14.16
N ASN A 108 9.32 -6.91 -13.77
CA ASN A 108 10.49 -6.79 -14.64
C ASN A 108 11.16 -8.17 -14.71
N GLY A 109 10.95 -8.90 -15.81
CA GLY A 109 11.24 -10.34 -15.83
C GLY A 109 10.40 -11.08 -14.79
N THR A 110 11.05 -11.74 -13.83
CA THR A 110 10.39 -12.46 -12.71
C THR A 110 10.28 -11.61 -11.43
N GLN A 111 10.86 -10.42 -11.40
CA GLN A 111 10.88 -9.57 -10.22
C GLN A 111 9.61 -8.71 -10.15
N VAL A 112 8.91 -8.71 -9.02
CA VAL A 112 7.85 -7.74 -8.73
C VAL A 112 8.48 -6.39 -8.39
N ILE A 113 8.13 -5.36 -9.17
CA ILE A 113 8.67 -3.99 -9.05
C ILE A 113 7.59 -2.94 -8.73
N GLY A 114 6.35 -3.37 -8.62
CA GLY A 114 5.22 -2.54 -8.23
C GLY A 114 3.95 -3.36 -8.16
N PHE A 115 2.91 -2.76 -7.59
CA PHE A 115 1.62 -3.39 -7.43
C PHE A 115 0.53 -2.34 -7.26
N ILE A 116 -0.71 -2.77 -7.49
CA ILE A 116 -1.91 -2.03 -7.13
C ILE A 116 -2.96 -3.06 -6.72
N HIS A 117 -3.67 -2.83 -5.63
CA HIS A 117 -4.83 -3.65 -5.31
C HIS A 117 -5.89 -2.88 -4.51
N GLY A 118 -7.06 -3.50 -4.43
CA GLY A 118 -8.19 -3.02 -3.69
C GLY A 118 -9.33 -4.02 -3.74
N TYR A 119 -10.43 -3.69 -3.07
CA TYR A 119 -11.56 -4.58 -2.90
C TYR A 119 -12.87 -3.80 -2.74
N GLU A 120 -13.99 -4.49 -2.89
CA GLU A 120 -15.31 -3.96 -2.56
C GLU A 120 -15.44 -3.69 -1.06
N ILE A 121 -15.97 -2.52 -0.71
CA ILE A 121 -16.14 -2.14 0.69
C ILE A 121 -17.53 -1.58 0.95
N ASP A 122 -18.07 -1.86 2.13
CA ASP A 122 -19.20 -1.12 2.66
C ASP A 122 -18.74 0.23 3.21
N VAL A 123 -19.39 1.32 2.79
CA VAL A 123 -18.96 2.67 3.16
C VAL A 123 -19.16 2.95 4.64
N ASP A 124 -20.25 2.46 5.25
CA ASP A 124 -20.51 2.69 6.67
C ASP A 124 -19.53 1.90 7.52
N GLU A 125 -19.26 0.66 7.11
CA GLU A 125 -18.22 -0.15 7.72
C GLU A 125 -16.87 0.57 7.62
N PHE A 126 -16.48 1.03 6.42
CA PHE A 126 -15.23 1.73 6.21
C PHE A 126 -15.11 2.97 7.11
N GLU A 127 -16.14 3.80 7.18
CA GLU A 127 -16.18 4.97 8.07
C GLU A 127 -16.00 4.60 9.54
N SER A 128 -16.55 3.47 9.98
CA SER A 128 -16.47 3.00 11.36
C SER A 128 -15.10 2.43 11.75
N THR A 129 -14.25 2.10 10.77
CA THR A 129 -12.89 1.61 11.04
C THR A 129 -11.96 2.73 11.53
N LYS A 130 -10.92 2.38 12.30
CA LYS A 130 -9.87 3.32 12.74
C LYS A 130 -9.18 4.07 11.58
N ASN A 131 -9.24 3.51 10.37
CA ASN A 131 -8.61 4.05 9.17
C ASN A 131 -9.63 4.70 8.21
N GLY A 132 -10.90 4.78 8.61
CA GLY A 132 -12.00 5.35 7.85
C GLY A 132 -11.89 6.86 7.65
N ILE A 133 -12.70 7.38 6.73
CA ILE A 133 -12.81 8.83 6.45
C ILE A 133 -14.15 9.30 7.03
N PRO A 134 -14.16 10.01 8.18
CA PRO A 134 -15.42 10.47 8.78
C PRO A 134 -16.22 11.36 7.82
N GLY A 135 -17.49 11.02 7.58
CA GLY A 135 -18.40 11.79 6.73
C GLY A 135 -18.25 11.54 5.22
N LEU A 136 -17.44 10.56 4.82
CA LEU A 136 -17.41 10.01 3.46
C LEU A 136 -18.79 9.62 2.93
N ALA A 137 -19.61 8.92 3.70
CA ALA A 137 -20.98 8.55 3.36
C ALA A 137 -21.82 9.77 2.98
N ASN A 138 -21.77 10.81 3.82
CA ASN A 138 -22.47 12.06 3.58
C ASN A 138 -21.92 12.79 2.36
N ALA A 139 -20.60 12.73 2.14
CA ALA A 139 -19.95 13.32 0.97
C ALA A 139 -20.35 12.62 -0.33
N ILE A 140 -20.43 11.28 -0.32
CA ILE A 140 -20.92 10.48 -1.45
C ILE A 140 -22.39 10.83 -1.72
N GLU A 141 -23.22 10.91 -0.69
CA GLU A 141 -24.63 11.27 -0.81
C GLU A 141 -24.83 12.67 -1.40
N TRP A 142 -24.03 13.64 -0.95
CA TRP A 142 -24.04 14.98 -1.52
C TRP A 142 -23.64 14.99 -3.01
N TRP A 143 -22.64 14.18 -3.40
CA TRP A 143 -22.11 14.19 -4.75
C TRP A 143 -22.99 13.45 -5.77
N LEU A 144 -23.55 12.29 -5.40
CA LEU A 144 -24.35 11.44 -6.28
C LEU A 144 -25.86 11.67 -6.13
N GLY A 145 -26.27 12.46 -5.14
CA GLY A 145 -27.65 12.66 -4.74
C GLY A 145 -28.17 11.57 -3.80
N ASN A 146 -29.30 11.87 -3.15
CA ASN A 146 -29.96 10.95 -2.23
C ASN A 146 -30.28 9.61 -2.92
N GLY A 147 -30.09 8.50 -2.18
CA GLY A 147 -30.48 7.16 -2.60
C GLY A 147 -29.42 6.33 -3.31
N TRP A 148 -28.13 6.70 -3.28
CA TRP A 148 -27.05 5.80 -3.75
C TRP A 148 -27.00 4.50 -2.93
N ARG A 149 -27.30 4.58 -1.63
CA ARG A 149 -27.48 3.44 -0.72
C ARG A 149 -28.62 2.53 -1.16
N ASP A 150 -29.77 3.11 -1.49
CA ASP A 150 -30.98 2.38 -1.89
C ASP A 150 -30.84 1.68 -3.25
N LYS A 151 -29.84 2.07 -4.05
CA LYS A 151 -29.53 1.47 -5.35
C LYS A 151 -28.55 0.30 -5.27
N ASN A 152 -28.11 -0.10 -4.07
CA ASN A 152 -27.06 -1.10 -3.87
C ASN A 152 -25.80 -0.76 -4.68
N ALA A 153 -25.41 0.53 -4.70
CA ALA A 153 -24.23 0.96 -5.43
C ALA A 153 -22.97 0.26 -4.89
N LYS A 154 -22.16 -0.30 -5.77
CA LYS A 154 -20.95 -1.02 -5.41
C LYS A 154 -19.77 -0.06 -5.31
N VAL A 155 -19.07 -0.11 -4.18
CA VAL A 155 -17.96 0.80 -3.90
C VAL A 155 -16.65 0.03 -3.88
N PHE A 156 -15.70 0.44 -4.71
CA PHE A 156 -14.35 -0.11 -4.75
C PHE A 156 -13.39 0.79 -3.98
N TYR A 157 -12.66 0.23 -3.02
CA TYR A 157 -11.60 0.92 -2.29
C TYR A 157 -10.22 0.45 -2.76
N GLN A 158 -9.35 1.39 -3.15
CA GLN A 158 -7.94 1.08 -3.39
C GLN A 158 -7.21 1.05 -2.04
N ALA A 159 -6.86 -0.16 -1.61
CA ALA A 159 -6.08 -0.38 -0.42
C ALA A 159 -4.64 0.12 -0.62
N GLU A 160 -3.97 -0.31 -1.69
CA GLU A 160 -2.54 -0.06 -1.87
C GLU A 160 -2.14 0.21 -3.33
N LEU A 161 -1.13 1.05 -3.51
CA LEU A 161 -0.48 1.32 -4.79
C LEU A 161 0.99 1.66 -4.52
N GLY A 162 1.88 0.95 -5.20
CA GLY A 162 3.31 1.19 -5.06
C GLY A 162 4.09 0.83 -6.32
N VAL A 163 5.17 1.57 -6.57
CA VAL A 163 6.21 1.24 -7.55
C VAL A 163 7.56 1.46 -6.85
N LEU A 164 8.56 0.62 -7.12
CA LEU A 164 9.90 0.82 -6.56
C LEU A 164 10.53 2.11 -7.08
N ALA A 165 11.27 2.82 -6.21
CA ALA A 165 11.85 4.13 -6.52
C ALA A 165 12.70 4.19 -7.81
N PRO A 166 13.53 3.17 -8.15
CA PRO A 166 14.26 3.13 -9.42
C PRO A 166 13.38 3.13 -10.71
N TYR A 167 12.08 2.94 -10.55
CA TYR A 167 11.09 2.91 -11.63
C TYR A 167 10.15 4.12 -11.64
N TYR A 168 10.37 5.11 -10.77
CA TYR A 168 9.66 6.39 -10.79
C TYR A 168 9.90 7.18 -12.08
N GLY A 169 8.94 8.03 -12.44
CA GLY A 169 8.97 8.85 -13.67
C GLY A 169 8.74 8.08 -14.98
N LYS A 170 8.64 6.74 -14.94
CA LYS A 170 8.50 5.89 -16.14
C LYS A 170 7.05 5.59 -16.55
N GLY A 171 6.08 6.24 -15.93
CA GLY A 171 4.65 6.08 -16.23
C GLY A 171 4.00 4.81 -15.68
N PHE A 172 4.73 3.93 -14.97
CA PHE A 172 4.20 2.67 -14.44
C PHE A 172 3.04 2.84 -13.46
N GLY A 173 3.09 3.84 -12.58
CA GLY A 173 1.95 4.14 -11.69
C GLY A 173 0.70 4.50 -12.48
N LYS A 174 0.83 5.25 -13.59
CA LYS A 174 -0.30 5.57 -14.48
C LYS A 174 -0.87 4.34 -15.17
N ILE A 175 0.00 3.40 -15.58
CA ILE A 175 -0.42 2.14 -16.19
C ILE A 175 -1.20 1.27 -15.18
N LEU A 176 -0.68 1.11 -13.97
CA LEU A 176 -1.35 0.36 -12.90
C LEU A 176 -2.70 0.97 -12.55
N THR A 177 -2.76 2.28 -12.31
CA THR A 177 -4.00 3.00 -12.02
C THR A 177 -5.00 2.92 -13.18
N GLY A 178 -4.54 3.09 -14.42
CA GLY A 178 -5.39 3.02 -15.61
C GLY A 178 -5.99 1.62 -15.81
N LEU A 179 -5.18 0.57 -15.67
CA LEU A 179 -5.67 -0.81 -15.74
C LEU A 179 -6.69 -1.09 -14.64
N ARG A 180 -6.39 -0.68 -13.41
CA ARG A 180 -7.30 -0.87 -12.28
C ARG A 180 -8.61 -0.13 -12.50
N LEU A 181 -8.59 1.14 -12.94
CA LEU A 181 -9.81 1.89 -13.27
C LEU A 181 -10.67 1.17 -14.31
N LEU A 182 -10.05 0.69 -15.40
CA LEU A 182 -10.76 -0.09 -16.42
C LEU A 182 -11.41 -1.35 -15.83
N LYS A 183 -10.66 -2.10 -15.02
CA LYS A 183 -11.13 -3.36 -14.42
C LYS A 183 -12.21 -3.15 -13.37
N THR A 184 -12.12 -2.07 -12.59
CA THR A 184 -13.18 -1.65 -11.66
C THR A 184 -14.48 -1.34 -12.42
N VAL A 185 -14.42 -0.61 -13.54
CA VAL A 185 -15.61 -0.35 -14.36
C VAL A 185 -16.18 -1.64 -14.97
N GLU A 186 -15.32 -2.50 -15.52
CA GLU A 186 -15.74 -3.80 -16.09
C GLU A 186 -16.40 -4.72 -15.05
N ALA A 187 -15.97 -4.63 -13.78
CA ALA A 187 -16.56 -5.38 -12.66
C ALA A 187 -17.89 -4.78 -12.15
N GLY A 188 -18.33 -3.65 -12.71
CA GLY A 188 -19.61 -3.03 -12.40
C GLY A 188 -19.62 -2.26 -11.08
N TYR A 189 -18.48 -1.70 -10.65
CA TYR A 189 -18.44 -0.78 -9.53
C TYR A 189 -18.93 0.61 -9.94
N ASP A 190 -19.73 1.22 -9.07
CA ASP A 190 -20.32 2.55 -9.29
C ASP A 190 -19.42 3.66 -8.75
N ILE A 191 -18.69 3.39 -7.67
CA ILE A 191 -17.90 4.38 -6.91
C ILE A 191 -16.50 3.85 -6.67
N GLY A 192 -15.50 4.71 -6.82
CA GLY A 192 -14.11 4.41 -6.50
C GLY A 192 -13.55 5.34 -5.42
N ILE A 193 -13.04 4.78 -4.34
CA ILE A 193 -12.39 5.51 -3.24
C ILE A 193 -10.88 5.29 -3.33
N PHE A 194 -10.13 6.38 -3.46
CA PHE A 194 -8.69 6.36 -3.63
C PHE A 194 -8.04 7.31 -2.62
N ARG A 195 -7.22 6.78 -1.74
CA ARG A 195 -6.43 7.59 -0.80
C ARG A 195 -5.10 7.93 -1.43
N THR A 196 -4.74 9.21 -1.36
CA THR A 196 -3.43 9.72 -1.76
C THR A 196 -2.85 10.50 -0.60
N ASN A 197 -1.58 10.28 -0.28
CA ASN A 197 -0.87 11.15 0.64
C ASN A 197 -0.38 12.40 -0.12
N PRO A 198 -0.91 13.60 0.16
CA PRO A 198 -0.48 14.82 -0.53
C PRO A 198 0.97 15.21 -0.21
N GLU A 199 1.52 14.74 0.91
CA GLU A 199 2.92 14.96 1.30
C GLU A 199 3.90 13.99 0.63
N ALA A 200 3.39 12.89 0.07
CA ALA A 200 4.14 12.06 -0.87
C ALA A 200 4.28 12.84 -2.19
N LYS A 201 5.13 13.87 -2.18
CA LYS A 201 5.37 14.74 -3.32
C LYS A 201 5.64 13.86 -4.54
N SER A 202 4.80 14.01 -5.55
CA SER A 202 5.12 13.55 -6.89
C SER A 202 6.46 14.16 -7.26
N LEU A 203 7.51 13.34 -7.36
CA LEU A 203 8.68 13.64 -8.16
C LEU A 203 8.23 13.71 -9.63
N ILE A 204 7.48 14.75 -9.98
CA ILE A 204 7.42 15.25 -11.34
C ILE A 204 8.77 15.93 -11.52
N LEU A 205 9.79 15.12 -11.80
CA LEU A 205 10.99 15.62 -12.45
C LEU A 205 10.54 16.09 -13.83
N GLY A 206 10.74 17.38 -14.09
CA GLY A 206 10.36 18.05 -15.33
C GLY A 206 11.07 17.53 -16.57
#